data_AF-A0A6J4M6A9-F1
#
_entry.id   AF-A0A6J4M6A9-F1
#
_cell.length_a   1.000
_cell.length_b   1.000
_cell.length_c   1.000
_cell.angle_alpha   90.00
_cell.angle_beta   90.00
_cell.angle_gamma   90.00
#
_symmetry.space_group_name_H-M   'P 1'
#
loop_
_entity.id
_entity.type
_entity.pdbx_description
1 polymer ?
#
loop_
_entity_poly.entity_id
_entity_poly.type
_entity_poly.pdbx_seq_one_letter_code
_entity_poly.pdbx_strand_id
1 'polypeptide(L)'
;MPAIITLLTDFGTADGYVAEVKGALLSLAPDAVVVDLTHDIPPHDVESGRLAIARYWRRFPAGTVHLAVVDPGVGGRGAALAVGS
;
A
#
# COMPACT_ATOMS: atom_id res chain seq x y z
N MET A 1 13.20 15.35 5.91
CA MET A 1 11.98 15.36 5.08
C MET A 1 11.08 14.25 5.59
N PRO A 2 9.75 14.43 5.63
CA PRO A 2 8.84 13.38 6.07
C PRO A 2 8.98 12.12 5.20
N ALA A 3 8.84 10.94 5.81
CA ALA A 3 8.86 9.69 5.07
C ALA A 3 7.64 9.61 4.15
N ILE A 4 7.81 9.18 2.90
CA ILE A 4 6.69 8.97 1.98
C ILE A 4 6.35 7.48 1.98
N ILE A 5 5.08 7.17 2.21
CA ILE A 5 4.53 5.82 2.11
C ILE A 5 3.49 5.85 0.99
N THR A 6 3.71 5.12 -0.10
CA THR A 6 2.65 4.94 -1.10
C THR A 6 1.77 3.76 -0.73
N LEU A 7 0.46 3.86 -0.95
CA LEU A 7 -0.49 2.81 -0.63
C LEU A 7 -1.21 2.31 -1.88
N LEU A 8 -1.19 0.99 -2.10
CA LEU A 8 -1.94 0.31 -3.15
C LEU A 8 -2.70 -0.87 -2.53
N THR A 9 -4.01 -0.98 -2.79
CA THR A 9 -4.83 -2.07 -2.23
C THR A 9 -5.90 -2.60 -3.19
N ASP A 10 -6.52 -3.72 -2.86
CA ASP A 10 -7.72 -4.29 -3.50
C ASP A 10 -9.01 -4.13 -2.67
N PHE A 11 -8.98 -3.30 -1.62
CA PHE A 11 -10.10 -3.10 -0.68
C PHE A 11 -11.28 -2.29 -1.25
N GLY A 12 -11.07 -1.56 -2.34
CA GLY A 12 -11.99 -0.50 -2.75
C GLY A 12 -12.00 0.68 -1.77
N THR A 13 -12.93 1.60 -1.98
CA THR A 13 -13.03 2.86 -1.23
C THR A 13 -14.37 3.04 -0.51
N ALA A 14 -15.24 2.03 -0.55
CA ALA A 14 -16.64 2.18 -0.16
C ALA A 14 -16.92 2.08 1.35
N ASP A 15 -16.09 1.33 2.10
CA ASP A 15 -16.38 0.93 3.49
C ASP A 15 -15.43 1.56 4.53
N GLY A 16 -14.48 2.39 4.10
CA GLY A 16 -13.54 3.09 4.97
C GLY A 16 -12.34 2.25 5.43
N TYR A 17 -12.16 1.01 4.96
CA TYR A 17 -11.05 0.18 5.40
C TYR A 17 -9.67 0.79 5.08
N VAL A 18 -9.56 1.50 3.94
CA VAL A 18 -8.39 2.31 3.59
C VAL A 18 -8.07 3.37 4.66
N ALA A 19 -9.09 3.99 5.25
CA ALA A 19 -8.90 4.99 6.30
C ALA A 19 -8.36 4.35 7.60
N GLU A 20 -8.78 3.14 7.93
CA GLU A 20 -8.26 2.38 9.08
C GLU A 20 -6.76 2.08 8.90
N VAL A 21 -6.35 1.62 7.72
CA VAL A 21 -4.94 1.39 7.39
C VAL A 21 -4.12 2.66 7.54
N LYS A 22 -4.62 3.79 7.01
CA LYS A 22 -3.95 5.09 7.14
C LYS A 22 -3.85 5.54 8.59
N GLY A 23 -4.88 5.31 9.39
CA GLY A 23 -4.87 5.59 10.83
C GLY A 23 -3.78 4.79 11.55
N ALA A 24 -3.62 3.51 11.21
CA ALA A 24 -2.55 2.68 11.77
C ALA A 24 -1.16 3.17 11.34
N LEU A 25 -0.96 3.48 10.06
CA LEU A 25 0.31 4.01 9.54
C LEU A 25 0.70 5.32 10.23
N LEU A 26 -0.24 6.28 10.32
CA LEU A 26 0.00 7.58 10.93
C LEU A 26 0.12 7.49 12.46
N SER A 27 -0.43 6.47 13.10
CA SER A 27 -0.19 6.24 14.54
C SER A 27 1.25 5.79 14.81
N LEU A 28 1.86 5.05 13.88
CA LEU A 28 3.24 4.57 13.98
C LEU A 28 4.26 5.57 13.44
N ALA A 29 3.88 6.34 12.41
CA ALA A 29 4.71 7.37 11.78
C ALA A 29 3.89 8.65 11.56
N PRO A 30 3.71 9.49 12.60
CA PRO A 30 2.82 10.65 12.55
C PRO A 30 3.19 11.70 11.50
N ASP A 31 4.47 11.81 11.17
CA ASP A 31 4.97 12.76 10.18
C ASP A 31 5.01 12.18 8.76
N ALA A 32 4.58 10.93 8.56
CA ALA A 32 4.61 10.32 7.23
C ALA A 32 3.59 10.94 6.28
N VAL A 33 3.97 11.09 5.02
CA VAL A 33 3.06 11.44 3.94
C VAL A 33 2.57 10.14 3.29
N VAL A 34 1.28 9.84 3.43
CA VAL A 34 0.65 8.71 2.75
C VAL A 34 0.10 9.15 1.40
N VAL A 35 0.53 8.50 0.32
CA VAL A 35 0.08 8.77 -1.05
C VAL A 35 -0.62 7.55 -1.61
N ASP A 36 -1.90 7.65 -1.90
CA ASP A 36 -2.64 6.57 -2.55
C ASP A 36 -2.23 6.44 -4.01
N LEU A 37 -1.92 5.22 -4.44
CA LEU A 37 -1.77 4.90 -5.86
C LEU A 37 -3.13 4.48 -6.45
N THR A 38 -3.78 3.49 -5.82
CA THR A 38 -5.12 3.02 -6.15
C THR A 38 -5.57 2.05 -5.06
N HIS A 39 -6.89 1.96 -4.84
CA HIS A 39 -7.50 0.95 -3.97
C HIS A 39 -8.43 0.01 -4.74
N ASP A 40 -8.49 0.17 -6.07
CA ASP A 40 -9.43 -0.51 -6.95
C ASP A 40 -8.77 -1.62 -7.75
N ILE A 41 -7.67 -2.20 -7.23
CA ILE A 41 -7.14 -3.44 -7.78
C ILE A 41 -8.26 -4.50 -7.69
N PRO A 42 -8.52 -5.27 -8.75
CA PRO A 42 -9.50 -6.34 -8.67
C PRO A 42 -9.19 -7.26 -7.50
N PRO A 43 -10.20 -7.68 -6.70
CA PRO A 43 -9.98 -8.49 -5.52
C PRO A 43 -9.08 -9.68 -5.80
N HIS A 44 -8.00 -9.78 -5.04
CA HIS A 44 -7.02 -10.87 -5.06
C HIS A 44 -6.19 -11.00 -6.34
N ASP A 45 -6.27 -10.02 -7.25
CA ASP A 45 -5.50 -10.01 -8.50
C ASP A 45 -4.10 -9.42 -8.28
N VAL A 46 -3.20 -10.27 -7.79
CA VAL A 46 -1.79 -9.93 -7.53
C VAL A 46 -1.08 -9.45 -8.79
N GLU A 47 -1.46 -9.95 -9.98
CA GLU A 47 -0.81 -9.55 -11.23
C GLU A 47 -1.20 -8.13 -11.63
N SER A 48 -2.47 -7.76 -11.49
CA SER A 48 -2.92 -6.37 -11.65
C SER A 48 -2.23 -5.45 -10.65
N GLY A 49 -2.10 -5.86 -9.38
CA GLY A 49 -1.35 -5.14 -8.36
C GLY A 49 0.12 -4.92 -8.73
N ARG A 50 0.80 -5.98 -9.21
CA ARG A 50 2.19 -5.94 -9.68
C ARG A 50 2.36 -4.97 -10.85
N LEU A 51 1.46 -5.01 -11.82
CA LEU A 51 1.52 -4.11 -12.99
C LEU A 51 1.28 -2.65 -12.58
N ALA A 52 0.34 -2.41 -11.67
CA ALA A 52 0.06 -1.08 -11.16
C ALA A 52 1.27 -0.49 -10.43
N ILE A 53 1.83 -1.18 -9.43
CA ILE A 53 2.99 -0.65 -8.69
C ILE A 53 4.22 -0.44 -9.59
N ALA A 54 4.45 -1.35 -10.55
CA ALA A 54 5.57 -1.26 -11.50
C ALA A 54 5.56 0.03 -12.34
N ARG A 55 4.38 0.63 -12.56
CA ARG A 55 4.22 1.88 -13.33
C ARG A 55 4.62 3.13 -12.56
N TYR A 56 4.54 3.10 -11.23
CA TYR A 56 4.61 4.32 -10.41
C TYR A 56 5.82 4.37 -9.47
N TRP A 57 6.31 3.23 -8.98
CA TRP A 57 7.29 3.22 -7.88
C TRP A 57 8.55 4.04 -8.17
N ARG A 58 9.10 3.94 -9.40
CA ARG A 58 10.30 4.70 -9.82
C ARG A 58 10.09 6.22 -9.96
N ARG A 59 8.86 6.72 -9.85
CA ARG A 59 8.57 8.16 -9.91
C ARG A 59 8.59 8.82 -8.53
N PHE A 60 8.71 8.05 -7.46
CA PHE A 60 8.85 8.58 -6.12
C PHE A 60 10.33 8.79 -5.75
N PRO A 61 10.63 9.73 -4.84
CA PRO A 61 11.99 9.94 -4.36
C PRO A 61 12.62 8.68 -3.75
N ALA A 62 13.94 8.62 -3.75
CA ALA A 62 14.66 7.59 -3.02
C ALA A 62 14.27 7.61 -1.52
N GLY A 63 14.12 6.43 -0.92
CA GLY A 63 13.68 6.28 0.46
C GLY A 63 12.16 6.22 0.64
N THR A 64 11.36 6.33 -0.43
CA THR A 64 9.92 6.04 -0.37
C THR A 64 9.68 4.56 -0.06
N VAL A 65 8.76 4.29 0.88
CA VAL A 65 8.26 2.95 1.16
C VAL A 65 7.02 2.72 0.33
N HIS A 66 7.00 1.64 -0.47
CA HIS A 66 5.82 1.27 -1.25
C HIS A 66 5.08 0.12 -0.56
N LEU A 67 3.93 0.42 0.04
CA LEU A 67 3.05 -0.57 0.66
C LEU A 67 1.97 -1.01 -0.33
N ALA A 68 2.01 -2.29 -0.72
CA ALA A 68 1.01 -2.91 -1.57
C ALA A 68 0.35 -4.08 -0.83
N VAL A 69 -0.97 -4.07 -0.74
CA VAL A 69 -1.77 -5.12 -0.10
C VAL A 69 -2.82 -5.60 -1.09
N VAL A 70 -2.56 -6.75 -1.73
CA VAL A 70 -3.51 -7.43 -2.61
C VAL A 70 -3.54 -8.86 -2.12
N ASP A 71 -4.51 -9.20 -1.27
CA ASP A 71 -4.44 -10.42 -0.48
C ASP A 71 -5.78 -11.20 -0.47
N PRO A 72 -5.81 -12.44 -0.98
CA PRO A 72 -6.93 -13.38 -0.78
C PRO A 72 -7.12 -13.89 0.65
N GLY A 73 -6.14 -13.68 1.52
CA GLY A 73 -6.04 -14.30 2.84
C GLY A 73 -5.97 -13.31 4.00
N VAL A 74 -6.52 -12.10 3.88
CA VAL A 74 -6.52 -11.09 4.96
C VAL A 74 -6.99 -11.72 6.29
N GLY A 75 -6.19 -11.59 7.36
CA GLY A 75 -6.45 -12.22 8.66
C GLY A 75 -5.92 -13.65 8.82
N GLY A 76 -5.29 -14.21 7.78
CA GLY A 76 -4.60 -15.51 7.80
C GLY A 76 -3.14 -15.42 8.28
N ARG A 77 -2.41 -16.54 8.22
CA ARG A 77 -0.98 -16.64 8.61
C ARG A 77 -0.01 -16.11 7.54
N GLY A 78 -0.49 -15.27 6.61
CA GLY A 78 0.35 -14.70 5.57
C GLY A 78 1.44 -13.82 6.18
N ALA A 79 2.71 -14.08 5.85
CA ALA A 79 3.81 -13.22 6.27
C ALA A 79 3.98 -12.08 5.25
N ALA A 80 4.08 -10.84 5.75
CA ALA A 80 4.45 -9.71 4.92
C ALA A 80 5.89 -9.86 4.41
N LEU A 81 6.14 -9.43 3.18
CA LEU A 81 7.47 -9.40 2.58
C LEU A 81 7.97 -7.95 2.52
N ALA A 82 9.21 -7.73 2.96
CA ALA A 82 9.92 -6.46 2.82
C ALA A 82 11.19 -6.67 2.00
N VAL A 83 11.38 -5.84 0.98
CA VAL A 83 12.55 -5.89 0.09
C VAL A 83 13.18 -4.51 0.05
N GLY A 84 14.48 -4.43 0.30
CA GLY A 84 15.28 -3.21 0.13
C GLY A 84 16.03 -3.26 -1.20
N SER A 85 16.23 -2.09 -1.79
CA SER A 85 17.10 -1.86 -2.96
C SER A 85 18.36 -1.13 -2.55
#